data_AF-T0YQV6-F1
#
_entry.id   AF-T0YQV6-F1
#
_cell.length_a   1.000
_cell.length_b   1.000
_cell.length_c   1.000
_cell.angle_alpha   90.00
_cell.angle_beta   90.00
_cell.angle_gamma   90.00
#
_symmetry.space_group_name_H-M   'P 1'
#
loop_
_entity.id
_entity.type
_entity.pdbx_description
1 polymer ?
#
loop_
_entity_poly.entity_id
_entity_poly.type
_entity_poly.pdbx_seq_one_letter_code
_entity_poly.pdbx_strand_id
1 'polypeptide(L)'
;HYFQMIQSLARHYGFDVETPWQDLPAAVREAVLQGSGEEEIAFRDEGAGGRGVVRRRCFEGIVPNLERRYRETDSIAVREELRKYISVRACPECGGARLNRSARSVRVGAHSLPQISALAVREALRFAETLSLPGWRGEIAARILKEIRERLRFLVDVGLDYLTLERTADTLSGGEAQRIRLASQIGAGLVGVMYVLDEPSIGLHQRDNARLLATLKRLRDMGNTVIVVEHDEDAIRAADFIVDMGPGAGAHGGEVVAAGQLADILAAPRSLTGQYLSGARRIEVSEQRRAPQRGRWLRLLGARGNNLREVDLQIPIGLFTCVTGVSGSGKSTLINDTLQAQAAAVLNGAGTQAASFARIEGLDHFDKAVDIDQSPIGRTPRSNPATYTGLFTPLRELFAQVPEARARGYEAGRFSFNVRGGRCEACEGDGMIKVEMHFLPDMYVPCDVCHGKRYNRETLEIHYKGHSISDVLEMTVESA
;
A
#
# COMPACT_ATOMS: atom_id res chain seq x y z
N HIS A 1 4.31 -7.64 -34.17
CA HIS A 1 4.88 -6.29 -34.36
C HIS A 1 6.24 -6.10 -33.68
N TYR A 2 6.35 -5.92 -32.35
CA TYR A 2 7.66 -5.62 -31.72
C TYR A 2 8.71 -6.74 -31.87
N PHE A 3 8.30 -8.00 -31.76
CA PHE A 3 9.23 -9.13 -31.98
C PHE A 3 9.78 -9.17 -33.42
N GLN A 4 8.93 -8.94 -34.43
CA GLN A 4 9.36 -8.85 -35.83
C GLN A 4 10.33 -7.66 -36.06
N MET A 5 10.13 -6.57 -35.32
CA MET A 5 11.04 -5.42 -35.33
C MET A 5 12.44 -5.81 -34.83
N ILE A 6 12.50 -6.55 -33.71
CA ILE A 6 13.77 -7.10 -33.17
C ILE A 6 14.40 -8.09 -34.16
N GLN A 7 13.61 -8.95 -34.83
CA GLN A 7 14.14 -9.84 -35.86
C GLN A 7 14.71 -9.10 -37.09
N SER A 8 14.15 -7.95 -37.45
CA SER A 8 14.72 -7.09 -38.49
C SER A 8 16.03 -6.43 -38.04
N LEU A 9 16.11 -5.99 -36.78
CA LEU A 9 17.35 -5.49 -36.17
C LEU A 9 18.43 -6.58 -36.11
N ALA A 10 18.05 -7.79 -35.70
CA ALA A 10 18.91 -8.98 -35.65
C ALA A 10 19.55 -9.29 -36.99
N ARG A 11 18.77 -9.26 -38.08
CA ARG A 11 19.27 -9.46 -39.44
C ARG A 11 20.19 -8.35 -39.91
N HIS A 12 19.93 -7.11 -39.50
CA HIS A 12 20.72 -5.95 -39.91
C HIS A 12 22.07 -5.88 -39.19
N TYR A 13 22.06 -6.04 -37.87
CA TYR A 13 23.25 -5.98 -37.02
C TYR A 13 23.96 -7.33 -36.81
N GLY A 14 23.41 -8.42 -37.35
CA GLY A 14 24.04 -9.74 -37.33
C GLY A 14 24.10 -10.39 -35.94
N PHE A 15 23.06 -10.24 -35.12
CA PHE A 15 22.96 -10.91 -33.82
C PHE A 15 21.82 -11.94 -33.79
N ASP A 16 21.92 -12.95 -32.94
CA ASP A 16 20.86 -13.92 -32.69
C ASP A 16 19.96 -13.44 -31.55
N VAL A 17 18.64 -13.48 -31.78
CA VAL A 17 17.61 -13.04 -30.82
C VAL A 17 17.52 -13.94 -29.59
N GLU A 18 18.01 -15.18 -29.68
CA GLU A 18 18.06 -16.13 -28.57
C GLU A 18 19.34 -15.99 -27.72
N THR A 19 20.29 -15.12 -28.13
CA THR A 19 21.51 -14.87 -27.36
C THR A 19 21.16 -14.15 -26.05
N PRO A 20 21.67 -14.60 -24.88
CA PRO A 20 21.47 -13.89 -23.63
C PRO A 20 21.91 -12.42 -23.73
N TRP A 21 21.09 -11.49 -23.22
CA TRP A 21 21.31 -10.05 -23.37
C TRP A 21 22.70 -9.58 -22.92
N GLN A 22 23.26 -10.20 -21.90
CA GLN A 22 24.59 -9.89 -21.36
C GLN A 22 25.74 -10.25 -22.31
N ASP A 23 25.53 -11.22 -23.20
CA ASP A 23 26.52 -11.74 -24.15
C ASP A 23 26.47 -11.02 -25.51
N LEU A 24 25.46 -10.17 -25.74
CA LEU A 24 25.36 -9.35 -26.95
C LEU A 24 26.45 -8.26 -27.00
N PRO A 25 27.02 -7.97 -28.18
CA PRO A 25 27.98 -6.88 -28.34
C PRO A 25 27.42 -5.53 -27.86
N ALA A 26 28.26 -4.71 -27.22
CA ALA A 26 27.82 -3.43 -26.67
C ALA A 26 27.17 -2.50 -27.71
N ALA A 27 27.70 -2.45 -28.93
CA ALA A 27 27.14 -1.67 -30.03
C ALA A 27 25.72 -2.12 -30.42
N VAL A 28 25.45 -3.43 -30.40
CA VAL A 28 24.12 -3.99 -30.68
C VAL A 28 23.15 -3.61 -29.57
N ARG A 29 23.55 -3.75 -28.31
CA ARG A 29 22.72 -3.36 -27.16
C ARG A 29 22.36 -1.88 -27.22
N GLU A 30 23.32 -1.02 -27.56
CA GLU A 30 23.10 0.41 -27.73
C GLU A 30 22.12 0.70 -28.88
N ALA A 31 22.31 0.10 -30.05
CA ALA A 31 21.42 0.27 -31.20
C ALA A 31 19.98 -0.19 -30.90
N VAL A 32 19.83 -1.28 -30.13
CA VAL A 32 18.51 -1.76 -29.69
C VAL A 32 17.86 -0.81 -28.67
N LEU A 33 18.63 -0.26 -27.74
CA LEU A 33 18.08 0.61 -26.68
C LEU A 33 17.84 2.05 -27.16
N GLN A 34 18.82 2.67 -27.80
CA GLN A 34 18.82 4.08 -28.18
C GLN A 34 18.46 4.33 -29.65
N GLY A 35 18.43 3.27 -30.46
CA GLY A 35 18.06 3.37 -31.87
C GLY A 35 19.25 3.37 -32.82
N SER A 36 18.96 3.41 -34.10
CA SER A 36 19.97 3.35 -35.18
C SER A 36 20.49 4.73 -35.62
N GLY A 37 20.05 5.80 -34.96
CA GLY A 37 20.38 7.18 -35.34
C GLY A 37 19.89 7.49 -36.77
N GLU A 38 20.82 7.80 -37.67
CA GLU A 38 20.54 8.09 -39.08
C GLU A 38 20.55 6.83 -39.98
N GLU A 39 20.92 5.67 -39.44
CA GLU A 39 21.01 4.43 -40.22
C GLU A 39 19.60 3.85 -40.49
N GLU A 40 19.26 3.67 -41.77
CA GLU A 40 18.00 3.06 -42.17
C GLU A 40 18.03 1.53 -42.10
N ILE A 41 17.03 0.96 -41.43
CA ILE A 41 16.88 -0.50 -41.29
C ILE A 41 15.66 -0.97 -42.07
N ALA A 42 15.78 -2.13 -42.72
CA ALA A 42 14.69 -2.78 -43.43
C ALA A 42 13.76 -3.54 -42.46
N PHE A 43 12.61 -2.95 -42.15
CA PHE A 43 11.56 -3.57 -41.35
C PHE A 43 10.56 -4.30 -42.24
N ARG A 44 10.28 -5.57 -41.94
CA ARG A 44 9.24 -6.34 -42.62
C ARG A 44 7.97 -6.28 -41.77
N ASP A 45 6.97 -5.54 -42.26
CA ASP A 45 5.65 -5.48 -41.64
C ASP A 45 4.73 -6.52 -42.29
N GLU A 46 3.98 -7.27 -41.48
CA GLU A 46 2.91 -8.15 -41.97
C GLU A 46 1.65 -7.33 -42.24
N GLY A 47 1.28 -7.17 -43.51
CA GLY A 47 0.04 -6.52 -43.91
C GLY A 47 -1.18 -7.44 -43.73
N ALA A 48 -2.37 -6.84 -43.62
CA ALA A 48 -3.64 -7.56 -43.68
C ALA A 48 -3.78 -8.22 -45.07
N GLY A 49 -3.49 -9.52 -45.15
CA GLY A 49 -3.50 -10.30 -46.40
C GLY A 49 -2.24 -11.12 -46.69
N GLY A 50 -1.27 -11.20 -45.77
CA GLY A 50 -0.13 -12.14 -45.87
C GLY A 50 0.98 -11.74 -46.85
N ARG A 51 0.84 -10.62 -47.58
CA ARG A 51 1.95 -10.01 -48.34
C ARG A 51 2.74 -9.08 -47.42
N GLY A 52 3.94 -9.49 -47.02
CA GLY A 52 4.83 -8.67 -46.20
C GLY A 52 5.38 -7.48 -47.00
N VAL A 53 5.25 -6.27 -46.46
CA VAL A 53 5.82 -5.05 -47.05
C VAL A 53 7.11 -4.72 -46.32
N VAL A 54 8.20 -4.52 -47.07
CA VAL A 54 9.47 -4.06 -46.50
C VAL A 54 9.49 -2.54 -46.55
N ARG A 55 9.66 -1.91 -45.39
CA ARG A 55 9.82 -0.47 -45.24
C ARG A 55 11.18 -0.16 -44.65
N ARG A 56 11.90 0.77 -45.25
CA ARG A 56 13.13 1.32 -44.68
C ARG A 56 12.78 2.53 -43.82
N ARG A 57 13.27 2.52 -42.59
CA ARG A 57 13.16 3.64 -41.66
C ARG A 57 14.26 3.54 -40.63
N CYS A 58 14.63 4.66 -40.03
CA CYS A 58 15.44 4.65 -38.82
C CYS A 58 14.67 3.98 -37.68
N PHE A 59 15.41 3.25 -36.85
CA PHE A 59 14.87 2.69 -35.63
C PHE A 59 15.01 3.71 -34.50
N GLU A 60 13.88 4.12 -33.92
CA GLU A 60 13.82 5.09 -32.82
C GLU A 60 14.54 4.60 -31.54
N GLY A 61 14.72 3.28 -31.38
CA GLY A 61 15.18 2.69 -30.12
C GLY A 61 14.04 2.37 -29.19
N ILE A 62 14.24 1.37 -28.31
CA ILE A 62 13.23 1.00 -27.32
C ILE A 62 13.05 2.11 -26.29
N VAL A 63 14.13 2.68 -25.76
CA VAL A 63 14.06 3.68 -24.68
C VAL A 63 13.40 4.99 -25.15
N PRO A 64 13.81 5.61 -26.27
CA PRO A 64 13.15 6.82 -26.76
C PRO A 64 11.68 6.57 -27.13
N ASN A 65 11.35 5.39 -27.68
CA ASN A 65 9.97 5.03 -27.97
C ASN A 65 9.10 4.97 -26.71
N LEU A 66 9.59 4.32 -25.64
CA LEU A 66 8.88 4.26 -24.36
C LEU A 66 8.72 5.65 -23.74
N GLU A 67 9.78 6.46 -23.75
CA GLU A 67 9.77 7.82 -23.22
C GLU A 67 8.78 8.73 -23.96
N ARG A 68 8.81 8.71 -25.29
CA ARG A 68 7.88 9.47 -26.12
C ARG A 68 6.44 9.05 -25.88
N ARG A 69 6.15 7.74 -25.90
CA ARG A 69 4.80 7.22 -25.62
C ARG A 69 4.30 7.61 -24.23
N TYR A 70 5.17 7.61 -23.22
CA TYR A 70 4.80 8.03 -21.88
C TYR A 70 4.40 9.52 -21.81
N ARG A 71 5.16 10.38 -22.51
CA ARG A 71 4.91 11.83 -22.57
C ARG A 71 3.69 12.20 -23.42
N GLU A 72 3.51 11.54 -24.56
CA GLU A 72 2.49 11.90 -25.56
C GLU A 72 1.14 11.19 -25.35
N THR A 73 1.07 10.10 -24.57
CA THR A 73 -0.20 9.39 -24.38
C THR A 73 -1.15 10.16 -23.46
N ASP A 74 -2.40 10.32 -23.90
CA ASP A 74 -3.50 10.79 -23.04
C ASP A 74 -4.17 9.65 -22.24
N SER A 75 -3.82 8.40 -22.54
CA SER A 75 -4.39 7.24 -21.86
C SER A 75 -3.69 6.99 -20.52
N ILE A 76 -4.45 7.13 -19.43
CA ILE A 76 -3.99 6.82 -18.07
C ILE A 76 -3.51 5.37 -17.96
N ALA A 77 -4.23 4.42 -18.56
CA ALA A 77 -3.87 3.00 -18.52
C ALA A 77 -2.52 2.73 -19.20
N VAL A 78 -2.27 3.34 -20.37
CA VAL A 78 -0.97 3.24 -21.05
C VAL A 78 0.13 3.89 -20.21
N ARG A 79 -0.16 5.05 -19.61
CA ARG A 79 0.81 5.76 -18.76
C ARG A 79 1.21 4.94 -17.53
N GLU A 80 0.26 4.27 -16.86
CA GLU A 80 0.53 3.40 -15.72
C GLU A 80 1.29 2.12 -16.10
N GLU A 81 0.98 1.50 -17.25
CA GLU A 81 1.79 0.38 -17.77
C GLU A 81 3.23 0.78 -18.04
N LEU A 82 3.44 1.94 -18.67
CA LEU A 82 4.78 2.45 -18.99
C LEU A 82 5.56 2.89 -17.75
N ARG A 83 4.86 3.37 -16.71
CA ARG A 83 5.46 3.81 -15.44
C ARG A 83 6.27 2.72 -14.75
N LYS A 84 5.93 1.45 -14.97
CA LYS A 84 6.65 0.28 -14.42
C LYS A 84 8.10 0.20 -14.87
N TYR A 85 8.44 0.77 -16.03
CA TYR A 85 9.79 0.79 -16.59
C TYR A 85 10.57 2.06 -16.25
N ILE A 86 9.96 2.99 -15.52
CA ILE A 86 10.55 4.30 -15.17
C ILE A 86 11.05 4.24 -13.73
N SER A 87 12.34 4.53 -13.55
CA SER A 87 12.93 4.77 -12.23
C SER A 87 12.92 6.26 -11.89
N VAL A 88 12.53 6.59 -10.66
CA VAL A 88 12.61 7.97 -10.16
C VAL A 88 14.06 8.26 -9.78
N ARG A 89 14.63 9.32 -10.35
CA ARG A 89 15.98 9.81 -10.03
C ARG A 89 15.92 11.25 -9.54
N ALA A 90 16.91 11.63 -8.73
CA ALA A 90 17.08 13.02 -8.34
C ALA A 90 17.29 13.88 -9.59
N CYS A 91 16.55 14.99 -9.69
CA CYS A 91 16.69 15.94 -10.79
C CYS A 91 18.15 16.46 -10.83
N PRO A 92 18.82 16.43 -11.99
CA PRO A 92 20.23 16.81 -12.10
C PRO A 92 20.48 18.29 -11.80
N GLU A 93 19.52 19.16 -12.07
CA GLU A 93 19.65 20.61 -11.83
C GLU A 93 19.48 20.98 -10.35
N CYS A 94 18.48 20.38 -9.70
CA CYS A 94 18.19 20.67 -8.30
C CYS A 94 18.80 19.70 -7.29
N GLY A 95 19.38 18.58 -7.74
CA GLY A 95 19.82 17.48 -6.89
C GLY A 95 18.67 16.84 -6.09
N GLY A 96 17.43 16.97 -6.57
CA GLY A 96 16.23 16.54 -5.84
C GLY A 96 15.67 17.55 -4.82
N ALA A 97 16.31 18.71 -4.63
CA ALA A 97 15.88 19.71 -3.65
C ALA A 97 14.60 20.50 -4.01
N ARG A 98 14.04 20.30 -5.22
CA ARG A 98 12.77 20.88 -5.72
C ARG A 98 12.68 22.41 -5.79
N LEU A 99 13.76 23.12 -5.46
CA LEU A 99 13.83 24.57 -5.40
C LEU A 99 14.78 25.12 -6.48
N ASN A 100 14.50 26.33 -6.97
CA ASN A 100 15.39 27.03 -7.89
C ASN A 100 16.73 27.42 -7.20
N ARG A 101 17.73 27.82 -7.99
CA ARG A 101 19.08 28.12 -7.48
C ARG A 101 19.08 29.22 -6.41
N SER A 102 18.30 30.29 -6.61
CA SER A 102 18.24 31.42 -5.68
C SER A 102 17.66 31.01 -4.32
N ALA A 103 16.54 30.29 -4.31
CA ALA A 103 15.89 29.82 -3.09
C ALA A 103 16.78 28.84 -2.30
N ARG A 104 17.52 27.95 -2.98
CA ARG A 104 18.44 27.00 -2.32
C ARG A 104 19.67 27.64 -1.71
N SER A 105 20.01 28.86 -2.14
CA SER A 105 21.20 29.58 -1.66
C SER A 105 20.92 30.36 -0.37
N VAL A 106 19.64 30.54 0.00
CA VAL A 106 19.25 31.19 1.27
C VAL A 106 19.58 30.27 2.43
N ARG A 107 20.21 30.82 3.47
CA ARG A 107 20.65 30.10 4.67
C ARG A 107 20.08 30.71 5.94
N VAL A 108 19.79 29.84 6.91
CA VAL A 108 19.44 30.19 8.29
C VAL A 108 20.46 29.51 9.20
N GLY A 109 21.26 30.31 9.91
CA GLY A 109 22.45 29.80 10.57
C GLY A 109 23.45 29.25 9.55
N ALA A 110 23.93 28.02 9.77
CA ALA A 110 24.87 27.36 8.86
C ALA A 110 24.20 26.58 7.71
N HIS A 111 22.88 26.40 7.73
CA HIS A 111 22.16 25.46 6.86
C HIS A 111 21.24 26.17 5.86
N SER A 112 21.12 25.61 4.66
CA SER A 112 20.08 25.97 3.69
C SER A 112 18.77 25.21 3.96
N LEU A 113 17.66 25.66 3.36
CA LEU A 113 16.37 25.00 3.53
C LEU A 113 16.40 23.52 3.11
N PRO A 114 16.94 23.11 1.95
CA PRO A 114 17.07 21.70 1.60
C PRO A 114 17.88 20.89 2.63
N GLN A 115 18.95 21.47 3.18
CA GLN A 115 19.75 20.79 4.21
C GLN A 115 18.94 20.56 5.48
N ILE A 116 18.11 21.52 5.89
CA ILE A 116 17.21 21.37 7.05
C ILE A 116 16.12 20.33 6.76
N SER A 117 15.54 20.34 5.56
CA SER A 117 14.47 19.41 5.19
C SER A 117 14.93 17.95 5.09
N ALA A 118 16.22 17.73 4.77
CA ALA A 118 16.84 16.42 4.73
C ALA A 118 17.21 15.87 6.12
N LEU A 119 17.20 16.70 7.18
CA LEU A 119 17.44 16.23 8.54
C LEU A 119 16.30 15.33 9.01
N ALA A 120 16.64 14.35 9.84
CA ALA A 120 15.61 13.64 10.61
C ALA A 120 14.91 14.63 11.56
N VAL A 121 13.63 14.41 11.85
CA VAL A 121 12.82 15.28 12.72
C VAL A 121 13.52 15.54 14.06
N ARG A 122 14.18 14.53 14.65
CA ARG A 122 14.99 14.68 15.88
C ARG A 122 16.11 15.70 15.74
N GLU A 123 16.82 15.66 14.61
CA GLU A 123 17.95 16.53 14.32
C GLU A 123 17.48 17.94 13.96
N ALA A 124 16.38 18.05 13.21
CA ALA A 124 15.72 19.31 12.92
C ALA A 124 15.23 20.00 14.21
N LEU A 125 14.69 19.24 15.18
CA LEU A 125 14.29 19.77 16.48
C LEU A 125 15.51 20.31 17.23
N ARG A 126 16.59 19.53 17.31
CA ARG A 126 17.85 19.96 17.95
C ARG A 126 18.40 21.22 17.29
N PHE A 127 18.38 21.29 15.96
CA PHE A 127 18.76 22.49 15.21
C PHE A 127 17.90 23.69 15.62
N ALA A 128 16.57 23.54 15.65
CA ALA A 128 15.66 24.61 16.02
C ALA A 128 15.80 25.07 17.49
N GLU A 129 16.19 24.17 18.40
CA GLU A 129 16.43 24.48 19.82
C GLU A 129 17.77 25.16 20.08
N THR A 130 18.79 24.85 19.27
CA THR A 130 20.14 25.41 19.40
C THR A 130 20.38 26.65 18.54
N LEU A 131 19.50 26.92 17.57
CA LEU A 131 19.62 28.06 16.68
C LEU A 131 19.46 29.39 17.46
N SER A 132 20.53 30.17 17.48
CA SER A 132 20.54 31.53 18.01
C SER A 132 20.74 32.54 16.89
N LEU A 133 19.87 33.55 16.83
CA LEU A 133 19.91 34.62 15.84
C LEU A 133 20.07 35.97 16.54
N PRO A 134 21.12 36.75 16.26
CA PRO A 134 21.38 38.00 16.96
C PRO A 134 20.47 39.15 16.51
N GLY A 135 20.16 40.05 17.46
CA GLY A 135 19.44 41.30 17.21
C GLY A 135 18.01 41.11 16.67
N TRP A 136 17.59 42.04 15.82
CA TRP A 136 16.23 42.08 15.24
C TRP A 136 15.82 40.80 14.50
N ARG A 137 16.78 40.04 13.96
CA ARG A 137 16.50 38.76 13.29
C ARG A 137 15.93 37.74 14.26
N GLY A 138 16.47 37.67 15.47
CA GLY A 138 15.99 36.80 16.54
C GLY A 138 14.62 37.22 17.04
N GLU A 139 14.38 38.51 17.18
CA GLU A 139 13.08 39.05 17.63
C GLU A 139 11.95 38.71 16.66
N ILE A 140 12.17 38.87 15.34
CA ILE A 140 11.19 38.49 14.31
C ILE A 140 11.00 36.98 14.27
N ALA A 141 12.10 36.21 14.32
CA ALA A 141 12.05 34.76 14.22
C ALA A 141 11.49 34.06 15.47
N ALA A 142 11.44 34.73 16.62
CA ALA A 142 11.08 34.10 17.90
C ALA A 142 9.73 33.36 17.86
N ARG A 143 8.69 33.99 17.28
CA ARG A 143 7.36 33.37 17.14
C ARG A 143 7.39 32.19 16.16
N ILE A 144 8.11 32.33 15.05
CA ILE A 144 8.25 31.29 14.02
C ILE A 144 9.00 30.07 14.60
N LEU A 145 10.11 30.30 15.30
CA LEU A 145 10.90 29.24 15.93
C LEU A 145 10.14 28.56 17.06
N LYS A 146 9.27 29.28 17.79
CA LYS A 146 8.37 28.65 18.77
C LYS A 146 7.46 27.64 18.08
N GLU A 147 6.77 28.05 17.01
CA GLU A 147 5.86 27.18 16.25
C GLU A 147 6.58 25.96 15.64
N ILE A 148 7.74 26.17 15.02
CA ILE A 148 8.55 25.09 14.43
C ILE A 148 8.94 24.06 15.52
N ARG A 149 9.45 24.53 16.66
CA ARG A 149 9.86 23.65 17.76
C ARG A 149 8.67 22.86 18.32
N GLU A 150 7.51 23.48 18.46
CA GLU A 150 6.30 22.81 18.93
C GLU A 150 5.85 21.72 17.96
N ARG A 151 5.77 22.01 16.65
CA ARG A 151 5.41 21.00 15.62
C ARG A 151 6.40 19.85 15.54
N LEU A 152 7.70 20.14 15.58
CA LEU A 152 8.73 19.11 15.59
C LEU A 152 8.65 18.24 16.85
N ARG A 153 8.38 18.83 18.02
CA ARG A 153 8.14 18.05 19.26
C ARG A 153 6.93 17.13 19.13
N PHE A 154 5.81 17.59 18.57
CA PHE A 154 4.65 16.72 18.38
C PHE A 154 4.98 15.49 17.52
N LEU A 155 5.75 15.67 16.45
CA LEU A 155 6.22 14.54 15.62
C LEU A 155 7.13 13.58 16.41
N VAL A 156 7.99 14.09 17.29
CA VAL A 156 8.82 13.26 18.18
C VAL A 156 7.97 12.51 19.20
N ASP A 157 6.97 13.17 19.78
CA ASP A 157 6.09 12.61 20.81
C ASP A 157 5.27 11.43 20.27
N VAL A 158 4.83 11.50 19.00
CA VAL A 158 4.17 10.38 18.31
C VAL A 158 5.17 9.36 17.70
N GLY A 159 6.47 9.45 18.00
CA GLY A 159 7.46 8.46 17.59
C GLY A 159 7.88 8.51 16.12
N LEU A 160 7.75 9.67 15.46
CA LEU A 160 8.16 9.89 14.07
C LEU A 160 9.51 10.62 13.94
N ASP A 161 10.33 10.55 14.98
CA ASP A 161 11.57 11.32 15.09
C ASP A 161 12.66 10.91 14.08
N TYR A 162 12.53 9.71 13.48
CA TYR A 162 13.44 9.16 12.47
C TYR A 162 13.12 9.60 11.04
N LEU A 163 11.93 10.11 10.77
CA LEU A 163 11.55 10.56 9.43
C LEU A 163 12.25 11.88 9.09
N THR A 164 12.50 12.11 7.81
CA THR A 164 12.94 13.42 7.31
C THR A 164 11.74 14.27 6.91
N LEU A 165 11.89 15.60 6.92
CA LEU A 165 10.80 16.52 6.56
C LEU A 165 10.45 16.48 5.06
N GLU A 166 11.38 16.03 4.22
CA GLU A 166 11.18 15.90 2.77
C GLU A 166 10.63 14.53 2.33
N ARG A 167 10.42 13.59 3.27
CA ARG A 167 9.88 12.27 2.97
C ARG A 167 8.51 12.40 2.30
N THR A 168 8.31 11.70 1.18
CA THR A 168 7.07 11.78 0.41
C THR A 168 5.94 11.02 1.10
N ALA A 169 4.73 11.61 1.10
CA ALA A 169 3.55 11.04 1.73
C ALA A 169 3.22 9.61 1.24
N ASP A 170 3.38 9.35 -0.07
CA ASP A 170 3.10 8.05 -0.69
C ASP A 170 3.99 6.90 -0.19
N THR A 171 5.09 7.22 0.51
CA THR A 171 6.07 6.25 1.01
C THR A 171 5.96 6.00 2.51
N LEU A 172 4.94 6.58 3.14
CA LEU A 172 4.63 6.38 4.55
C LEU A 172 3.72 5.16 4.71
N SER A 173 3.95 4.39 5.77
CA SER A 173 3.00 3.37 6.22
C SER A 173 1.70 4.02 6.72
N GLY A 174 0.60 3.24 6.73
CA GLY A 174 -0.68 3.71 7.25
C GLY A 174 -0.58 4.29 8.67
N GLY A 175 0.14 3.60 9.56
CA GLY A 175 0.40 4.08 10.93
C GLY A 175 1.24 5.35 10.99
N GLU A 176 2.24 5.53 10.11
CA GLU A 176 2.98 6.79 10.03
C GLU A 176 2.10 7.96 9.57
N ALA A 177 1.32 7.76 8.50
CA ALA A 177 0.40 8.78 7.99
C ALA A 177 -0.64 9.19 9.04
N GLN A 178 -1.19 8.20 9.75
CA GLN A 178 -2.13 8.43 10.86
C GLN A 178 -1.48 9.24 11.99
N ARG A 179 -0.26 8.90 12.41
CA ARG A 179 0.46 9.62 13.47
C ARG A 179 0.87 11.04 13.05
N ILE A 180 1.19 11.29 11.78
CA ILE A 180 1.39 12.65 11.25
C ILE A 180 0.10 13.46 11.39
N ARG A 181 -1.05 12.86 11.05
CA ARG A 181 -2.35 13.52 11.20
C ARG A 181 -2.64 13.85 12.65
N LEU A 182 -2.38 12.92 13.58
CA LEU A 182 -2.52 13.14 15.02
C LEU A 182 -1.64 14.30 15.51
N ALA A 183 -0.34 14.29 15.18
CA ALA A 183 0.58 15.38 15.53
C ALA A 183 0.09 16.75 15.00
N SER A 184 -0.45 16.78 13.79
CA SER A 184 -1.02 18.01 13.20
C SER A 184 -2.26 18.50 13.94
N GLN A 185 -3.12 17.60 14.43
CA GLN A 185 -4.31 17.97 15.20
C GLN A 185 -3.95 18.55 16.58
N ILE A 186 -2.95 17.98 17.25
CA ILE A 186 -2.47 18.50 18.54
C ILE A 186 -1.88 19.90 18.35
N GLY A 187 -1.14 20.11 17.26
CA GLY A 187 -0.59 21.42 16.93
C GLY A 187 -1.62 22.48 16.57
N ALA A 188 -2.83 22.09 16.16
CA ALA A 188 -3.91 23.04 15.90
C ALA A 188 -4.46 23.68 17.20
N GLY A 189 -4.19 23.09 18.37
CA GLY A 189 -4.56 23.68 19.66
C GLY A 189 -6.06 23.79 19.90
N LEU A 190 -6.86 22.94 19.24
CA LEU A 190 -8.31 22.99 19.32
C LEU A 190 -8.79 22.51 20.71
N VAL A 191 -9.92 23.08 21.15
CA VAL A 191 -10.58 22.80 22.44
C VAL A 191 -12.06 22.52 22.15
N GLY A 192 -12.68 21.60 22.90
CA GLY A 192 -14.08 21.22 22.70
C GLY A 192 -14.31 20.34 21.47
N VAL A 193 -13.27 19.73 20.91
CA VAL A 193 -13.36 18.83 19.76
C VAL A 193 -13.50 17.39 20.23
N MET A 194 -14.29 16.61 19.50
CA MET A 194 -14.37 15.15 19.64
C MET A 194 -13.46 14.51 18.59
N TYR A 195 -12.39 13.86 19.06
CA TYR A 195 -11.48 13.09 18.23
C TYR A 195 -11.86 11.61 18.26
N VAL A 196 -12.04 11.02 17.08
CA VAL A 196 -12.26 9.58 16.92
C VAL A 196 -11.04 8.99 16.20
N LEU A 197 -10.37 8.06 16.85
CA LEU A 197 -9.16 7.41 16.35
C LEU A 197 -9.39 5.91 16.21
N ASP A 198 -8.89 5.36 15.11
CA ASP A 198 -9.02 3.94 14.75
C ASP A 198 -7.65 3.26 14.85
N GLU A 199 -7.42 2.49 15.92
CA GLU A 199 -6.19 1.75 16.21
C GLU A 199 -4.87 2.53 16.01
N PRO A 200 -4.66 3.65 16.72
CA PRO A 200 -3.46 4.48 16.56
C PRO A 200 -2.13 3.78 16.93
N SER A 201 -2.19 2.63 17.62
CA SER A 201 -1.01 1.79 17.91
C SER A 201 -0.51 0.98 16.71
N ILE A 202 -1.25 0.91 15.58
CA ILE A 202 -0.85 0.15 14.39
C ILE A 202 0.57 0.55 13.92
N GLY A 203 1.41 -0.47 13.75
CA GLY A 203 2.78 -0.31 13.26
C GLY A 203 3.70 0.44 14.23
N LEU A 204 3.28 0.61 15.49
CA LEU A 204 4.09 1.14 16.58
C LEU A 204 4.66 -0.02 17.40
N HIS A 205 5.88 0.17 17.90
CA HIS A 205 6.51 -0.81 18.79
C HIS A 205 6.06 -0.59 20.24
N GLN A 206 5.91 -1.64 21.05
CA GLN A 206 5.41 -1.53 22.44
C GLN A 206 6.13 -0.48 23.27
N ARG A 207 7.46 -0.39 23.12
CA ARG A 207 8.31 0.64 23.75
C ARG A 207 7.77 2.07 23.57
N ASP A 208 7.28 2.38 22.37
CA ASP A 208 6.87 3.73 21.99
C ASP A 208 5.37 3.96 22.25
N ASN A 209 4.62 2.92 22.60
CA ASN A 209 3.19 2.99 22.92
C ASN A 209 2.89 3.92 24.09
N ALA A 210 3.71 3.88 25.16
CA ALA A 210 3.56 4.78 26.30
C ALA A 210 3.60 6.28 25.91
N ARG A 211 4.37 6.64 24.88
CA ARG A 211 4.43 8.03 24.38
C ARG A 211 3.18 8.43 23.61
N LEU A 212 2.65 7.51 22.80
CA LEU A 212 1.36 7.69 22.13
C LEU A 212 0.26 7.92 23.17
N LEU A 213 0.17 7.06 24.19
CA LEU A 213 -0.83 7.18 25.25
C LEU A 213 -0.70 8.51 26.02
N ALA A 214 0.52 8.95 26.34
CA ALA A 214 0.75 10.25 26.97
C ALA A 214 0.26 11.41 26.07
N THR A 215 0.45 11.28 24.77
CA THR A 215 0.00 12.26 23.78
C THR A 215 -1.53 12.32 23.68
N LEU A 216 -2.21 11.17 23.70
CA LEU A 216 -3.67 11.10 23.71
C LEU A 216 -4.26 11.69 25.00
N LYS A 217 -3.64 11.41 26.16
CA LYS A 217 -4.02 12.02 27.44
C LYS A 217 -3.86 13.54 27.41
N ARG A 218 -2.77 14.04 26.83
CA ARG A 218 -2.58 15.48 26.65
C ARG A 218 -3.66 16.10 25.76
N LEU A 219 -4.02 15.44 24.65
CA LEU A 219 -5.08 15.92 23.77
C LEU A 219 -6.43 16.04 24.51
N ARG A 220 -6.75 15.05 25.35
CA ARG A 220 -7.90 15.06 26.26
C ARG A 220 -7.79 16.22 27.27
N ASP A 221 -6.66 16.35 27.95
CA ASP A 221 -6.42 17.34 29.02
C ASP A 221 -6.47 18.79 28.53
N MET A 222 -6.34 19.02 27.21
CA MET A 222 -6.59 20.31 26.56
C MET A 222 -8.08 20.68 26.49
N GLY A 223 -8.99 19.83 27.00
CA GLY A 223 -10.43 20.06 26.98
C GLY A 223 -11.13 19.42 25.77
N ASN A 224 -10.58 18.32 25.25
CA ASN A 224 -11.17 17.57 24.14
C ASN A 224 -11.69 16.20 24.62
N THR A 225 -12.57 15.60 23.83
CA THR A 225 -12.98 14.20 24.02
C THR A 225 -12.21 13.33 23.03
N VAL A 226 -11.63 12.24 23.51
CA VAL A 226 -10.83 11.31 22.69
C VAL A 226 -11.46 9.92 22.76
N ILE A 227 -12.03 9.46 21.66
CA ILE A 227 -12.61 8.13 21.49
C ILE A 227 -11.64 7.32 20.64
N VAL A 228 -11.19 6.18 21.17
CA VAL A 228 -10.18 5.34 20.51
C VAL A 228 -10.72 3.92 20.38
N VAL A 229 -10.72 3.39 19.16
CA VAL A 229 -10.86 1.96 18.91
C VAL A 229 -9.49 1.33 19.07
N GLU A 230 -9.33 0.40 20.01
CA GLU A 230 -8.04 -0.23 20.32
C GLU A 230 -8.21 -1.67 20.78
N HIS A 231 -7.13 -2.42 20.62
CA HIS A 231 -7.00 -3.80 21.08
C HIS A 231 -5.76 -4.00 21.97
N ASP A 232 -4.88 -2.99 22.07
CA ASP A 232 -3.71 -3.02 22.93
C ASP A 232 -4.07 -2.95 24.43
N GLU A 233 -3.43 -3.82 25.21
CA GLU A 233 -3.69 -3.94 26.65
C GLU A 233 -3.31 -2.67 27.43
N ASP A 234 -2.16 -2.05 27.12
CA ASP A 234 -1.70 -0.84 27.82
C ASP A 234 -2.67 0.33 27.57
N ALA A 235 -3.19 0.45 26.34
CA ALA A 235 -4.18 1.45 25.96
C ALA A 235 -5.49 1.26 26.74
N ILE A 236 -6.02 0.03 26.76
CA ILE A 236 -7.27 -0.29 27.47
C ILE A 236 -7.11 -0.02 28.97
N ARG A 237 -6.00 -0.44 29.58
CA ARG A 237 -5.73 -0.21 31.01
C ARG A 237 -5.53 1.27 31.35
N ALA A 238 -5.06 2.08 30.40
CA ALA A 238 -4.82 3.50 30.59
C ALA A 238 -6.05 4.39 30.36
N ALA A 239 -7.15 3.83 29.82
CA ALA A 239 -8.37 4.54 29.49
C ALA A 239 -9.15 4.97 30.74
N ASP A 240 -9.76 6.16 30.68
CA ASP A 240 -10.63 6.65 31.77
C ASP A 240 -12.00 5.95 31.77
N PHE A 241 -12.45 5.53 30.58
CA PHE A 241 -13.72 4.85 30.36
C PHE A 241 -13.57 3.88 29.18
N ILE A 242 -14.14 2.68 29.31
CA ILE A 242 -14.04 1.60 28.33
C ILE A 242 -15.46 1.19 27.92
N VAL A 243 -15.65 0.95 26.62
CA VAL A 243 -16.86 0.35 26.05
C VAL A 243 -16.43 -0.93 25.34
N ASP A 244 -16.88 -2.07 25.85
CA ASP A 244 -16.61 -3.38 25.25
C ASP A 244 -17.77 -3.79 24.33
N MET A 245 -17.46 -3.98 23.06
CA MET A 245 -18.41 -4.38 22.02
C MET A 245 -18.34 -5.90 21.80
N GLY A 246 -19.49 -6.54 21.59
CA GLY A 246 -19.52 -7.98 21.35
C GLY A 246 -20.93 -8.54 21.36
N PRO A 247 -21.14 -9.80 21.82
CA PRO A 247 -20.12 -10.77 22.27
C PRO A 247 -19.35 -11.45 21.12
N GLY A 248 -19.86 -11.39 19.89
CA GLY A 248 -19.22 -11.93 18.68
C GLY A 248 -19.02 -10.86 17.59
N ALA A 249 -18.64 -11.32 16.40
CA ALA A 249 -18.52 -10.46 15.22
C ALA A 249 -19.76 -10.58 14.31
N GLY A 250 -19.96 -9.59 13.43
CA GLY A 250 -21.06 -9.61 12.47
C GLY A 250 -22.44 -9.64 13.11
N ALA A 251 -23.31 -10.56 12.68
CA ALA A 251 -24.67 -10.72 13.20
C ALA A 251 -24.73 -11.13 14.68
N HIS A 252 -23.63 -11.67 15.23
CA HIS A 252 -23.52 -12.07 16.63
C HIS A 252 -22.93 -10.97 17.53
N GLY A 253 -22.66 -9.79 16.96
CA GLY A 253 -22.12 -8.62 17.65
C GLY A 253 -23.12 -7.46 17.72
N GLY A 254 -22.59 -6.25 17.86
CA GLY A 254 -23.40 -5.01 17.85
C GLY A 254 -24.03 -4.64 19.19
N GLU A 255 -23.69 -5.34 20.27
CA GLU A 255 -24.13 -5.01 21.63
C GLU A 255 -22.98 -4.41 22.44
N VAL A 256 -23.33 -3.46 23.33
CA VAL A 256 -22.43 -3.04 24.41
C VAL A 256 -22.51 -4.09 25.52
N VAL A 257 -21.44 -4.88 25.64
CA VAL A 257 -21.39 -6.01 26.58
C VAL A 257 -21.05 -5.53 27.98
N ALA A 258 -20.18 -4.53 28.08
CA ALA A 258 -19.81 -3.86 29.32
C ALA A 258 -19.39 -2.41 29.01
N ALA A 259 -19.67 -1.49 29.92
CA ALA A 259 -19.22 -0.11 29.82
C ALA A 259 -18.94 0.46 31.21
N GLY A 260 -17.80 1.10 31.40
CA GLY A 260 -17.40 1.60 32.71
C GLY A 260 -15.90 1.80 32.83
N GLN A 261 -15.41 1.77 34.07
CA GLN A 261 -13.98 1.74 34.36
C GLN A 261 -13.42 0.33 34.15
N LEU A 262 -12.09 0.20 34.15
CA LEU A 262 -11.41 -1.09 34.01
C LEU A 262 -11.94 -2.16 34.98
N ALA A 263 -12.24 -1.79 36.23
CA ALA A 263 -12.79 -2.71 37.21
C ALA A 263 -14.15 -3.30 36.79
N ASP A 264 -15.01 -2.49 36.16
CA ASP A 264 -16.32 -2.92 35.66
C ASP A 264 -16.18 -3.91 34.50
N ILE A 265 -15.23 -3.65 33.59
CA ILE A 265 -14.94 -4.56 32.46
C ILE A 265 -14.40 -5.90 32.94
N LEU A 266 -13.50 -5.89 33.93
CA LEU A 266 -12.95 -7.12 34.52
C LEU A 266 -14.01 -7.94 35.28
N ALA A 267 -14.98 -7.26 35.89
CA ALA A 267 -16.06 -7.91 36.62
C ALA A 267 -17.17 -8.47 35.70
N ALA A 268 -17.25 -8.00 34.45
CA ALA A 268 -18.30 -8.38 33.50
C ALA A 268 -18.05 -9.78 32.89
N PRO A 269 -18.83 -10.83 33.24
CA PRO A 269 -18.55 -12.19 32.77
C PRO A 269 -18.75 -12.38 31.27
N ARG A 270 -19.62 -11.57 30.64
CA ARG A 270 -19.86 -11.61 29.19
C ARG A 270 -18.75 -10.95 28.38
N SER A 271 -17.91 -10.11 29.00
CA SER A 271 -16.83 -9.39 28.32
C SER A 271 -15.69 -10.35 27.97
N LEU A 272 -15.51 -10.62 26.67
CA LEU A 272 -14.37 -11.41 26.20
C LEU A 272 -13.06 -10.68 26.49
N THR A 273 -13.06 -9.35 26.29
CA THR A 273 -11.94 -8.47 26.62
C THR A 273 -11.57 -8.56 28.10
N GLY A 274 -12.55 -8.46 29.00
CA GLY A 274 -12.35 -8.63 30.45
C GLY A 274 -11.78 -10.01 30.83
N GLN A 275 -12.19 -11.08 30.15
CA GLN A 275 -11.64 -12.42 30.35
C GLN A 275 -10.16 -12.52 29.95
N TYR A 276 -9.73 -11.84 28.88
CA TYR A 276 -8.31 -11.78 28.51
C TYR A 276 -7.49 -10.89 29.46
N LEU A 277 -8.01 -9.72 29.83
CA LEU A 277 -7.32 -8.77 30.72
C LEU A 277 -7.17 -9.29 32.17
N SER A 278 -8.08 -10.15 32.62
CA SER A 278 -8.01 -10.84 33.92
C SER A 278 -7.12 -12.09 33.88
N GLY A 279 -6.76 -12.58 32.70
CA GLY A 279 -6.05 -13.83 32.51
C GLY A 279 -6.92 -15.09 32.61
N ALA A 280 -8.24 -14.95 32.74
CA ALA A 280 -9.18 -16.08 32.67
C ALA A 280 -9.11 -16.78 31.30
N ARG A 281 -8.85 -16.01 30.24
CA ARG A 281 -8.39 -16.50 28.94
C ARG A 281 -7.00 -15.97 28.65
N ARG A 282 -6.23 -16.73 27.88
CA ARG A 282 -4.88 -16.35 27.45
C ARG A 282 -4.52 -17.03 26.14
N ILE A 283 -3.63 -16.42 25.38
CA ILE A 283 -3.02 -17.07 24.22
C ILE A 283 -1.96 -18.04 24.73
N GLU A 284 -2.16 -19.33 24.50
CA GLU A 284 -1.22 -20.35 24.96
C GLU A 284 0.09 -20.27 24.18
N VAL A 285 1.20 -20.16 24.91
CA VAL A 285 2.53 -20.22 24.33
C VAL A 285 2.95 -21.67 24.27
N SER A 286 3.08 -22.22 23.05
CA SER A 286 3.53 -23.60 22.87
C SER A 286 4.86 -23.87 23.59
N GLU A 287 4.92 -24.93 24.39
CA GLU A 287 6.13 -25.33 25.13
C GLU A 287 7.19 -25.93 24.20
N GLN A 288 6.78 -26.50 23.07
CA GLN A 288 7.67 -27.12 22.09
C GLN A 288 7.87 -26.21 20.88
N ARG A 289 9.12 -25.81 20.63
CA ARG A 289 9.50 -25.05 19.43
C ARG A 289 10.00 -26.01 18.35
N ARG A 290 9.57 -25.76 17.11
CA ARG A 290 10.11 -26.49 15.94
C ARG A 290 11.57 -26.08 15.73
N ALA A 291 12.47 -27.07 15.68
CA ALA A 291 13.88 -26.84 15.46
C ALA A 291 14.18 -26.60 13.96
N PRO A 292 15.16 -25.75 13.62
CA PRO A 292 15.63 -25.59 12.25
C PRO A 292 16.14 -26.91 11.65
N GLN A 293 15.78 -27.19 10.40
CA GLN A 293 16.32 -28.32 9.66
C GLN A 293 17.75 -27.99 9.18
N ARG A 294 18.66 -28.98 9.26
CA ARG A 294 20.03 -28.82 8.76
C ARG A 294 20.01 -28.54 7.24
N GLY A 295 20.77 -27.54 6.81
CA GLY A 295 20.94 -27.20 5.40
C GLY A 295 19.78 -26.45 4.74
N ARG A 296 18.66 -26.18 5.43
CA ARG A 296 17.51 -25.47 4.85
C ARG A 296 17.41 -24.03 5.38
N TRP A 297 18.16 -23.15 4.74
CA TRP A 297 18.26 -21.75 5.13
C TRP A 297 18.13 -20.84 3.91
N LEU A 298 17.33 -19.80 4.07
CA LEU A 298 17.32 -18.64 3.19
C LEU A 298 18.28 -17.60 3.76
N ARG A 299 19.21 -17.09 2.93
CA ARG A 299 20.19 -16.11 3.37
C ARG A 299 20.17 -14.91 2.44
N LEU A 300 19.92 -13.73 3.01
CA LEU A 300 20.08 -12.45 2.33
C LEU A 300 21.33 -11.79 2.92
N LEU A 301 22.32 -11.48 2.08
CA LEU A 301 23.61 -10.99 2.52
C LEU A 301 23.87 -9.57 2.03
N GLY A 302 24.43 -8.74 2.90
CA GLY A 302 24.85 -7.38 2.62
C GLY A 302 23.73 -6.45 2.17
N ALA A 303 22.55 -6.51 2.79
CA ALA A 303 21.42 -5.63 2.48
C ALA A 303 21.72 -4.17 2.86
N ARG A 304 21.50 -3.24 1.92
CA ARG A 304 21.91 -1.82 1.96
C ARG A 304 20.78 -0.86 1.58
N GLY A 305 19.55 -1.34 1.46
CA GLY A 305 18.39 -0.49 1.18
C GLY A 305 18.13 0.54 2.29
N ASN A 306 17.82 1.78 1.93
CA ASN A 306 17.50 2.87 2.85
C ASN A 306 18.53 3.01 4.00
N ASN A 307 18.14 2.70 5.24
CA ASN A 307 18.97 2.83 6.44
C ASN A 307 19.67 1.52 6.85
N LEU A 308 19.58 0.45 6.05
CA LEU A 308 20.26 -0.81 6.32
C LEU A 308 21.78 -0.66 6.12
N ARG A 309 22.56 -1.19 7.07
CA ARG A 309 24.02 -1.07 7.12
C ARG A 309 24.69 -2.42 6.81
N GLU A 310 24.63 -2.84 5.55
CA GLU A 310 25.18 -4.13 5.09
C GLU A 310 24.68 -5.31 5.94
N VAL A 311 23.36 -5.41 6.10
CA VAL A 311 22.73 -6.38 7.01
C VAL A 311 22.67 -7.76 6.38
N ASP A 312 23.13 -8.77 7.12
CA ASP A 312 22.95 -10.18 6.80
C ASP A 312 21.73 -10.74 7.56
N LEU A 313 20.84 -11.42 6.85
CA LEU A 313 19.64 -12.07 7.36
C LEU A 313 19.69 -13.55 7.02
N GLN A 314 19.43 -14.40 8.01
CA GLN A 314 19.28 -15.85 7.81
C GLN A 314 17.92 -16.30 8.37
N ILE A 315 17.11 -16.94 7.53
CA ILE A 315 15.78 -17.45 7.89
C ILE A 315 15.79 -18.98 7.73
N PRO A 316 15.47 -19.74 8.78
CA PRO A 316 15.28 -21.19 8.67
C PRO A 316 13.98 -21.49 7.92
N ILE A 317 14.06 -22.38 6.94
CA ILE A 317 12.91 -22.69 6.08
C ILE A 317 11.94 -23.62 6.80
N GLY A 318 10.63 -23.40 6.60
CA GLY A 318 9.56 -24.20 7.18
C GLY A 318 9.24 -23.88 8.63
N LEU A 319 9.75 -22.76 9.16
CA LEU A 319 9.46 -22.28 10.51
C LEU A 319 8.63 -20.98 10.51
N PHE A 320 7.89 -20.77 11.60
CA PHE A 320 7.19 -19.51 11.85
C PHE A 320 8.19 -18.47 12.36
N THR A 321 8.58 -17.53 11.48
CA THR A 321 9.63 -16.54 11.74
C THR A 321 9.00 -15.16 11.93
N CYS A 322 9.26 -14.53 13.08
CA CYS A 322 8.85 -13.15 13.34
C CYS A 322 10.05 -12.20 13.16
N VAL A 323 9.88 -11.15 12.35
CA VAL A 323 10.84 -10.05 12.23
C VAL A 323 10.34 -8.89 13.07
N THR A 324 11.05 -8.59 14.16
CA THR A 324 10.64 -7.60 15.16
C THR A 324 11.61 -6.42 15.22
N GLY A 325 11.23 -5.37 15.94
CA GLY A 325 12.03 -4.15 16.10
C GLY A 325 11.21 -2.87 16.01
N VAL A 326 11.81 -1.75 16.40
CA VAL A 326 11.15 -0.44 16.49
C VAL A 326 10.75 0.12 15.12
N SER A 327 9.78 1.03 15.07
CA SER A 327 9.40 1.71 13.82
C SER A 327 10.60 2.47 13.26
N GLY A 328 10.78 2.46 11.94
CA GLY A 328 11.96 3.01 11.28
C GLY A 328 13.24 2.17 11.35
N SER A 329 13.25 0.99 12.00
CA SER A 329 14.47 0.15 12.08
C SER A 329 14.89 -0.53 10.75
N GLY A 330 14.10 -0.39 9.69
CA GLY A 330 14.37 -0.99 8.38
C GLY A 330 13.70 -2.35 8.13
N LYS A 331 12.75 -2.80 8.97
CA LYS A 331 12.04 -4.08 8.79
C LYS A 331 11.40 -4.23 7.41
N SER A 332 10.58 -3.25 7.01
CA SER A 332 9.90 -3.25 5.71
C SER A 332 10.91 -3.18 4.56
N THR A 333 12.01 -2.46 4.73
CA THR A 333 13.05 -2.43 3.70
C THR A 333 13.79 -3.75 3.57
N LEU A 334 14.10 -4.42 4.68
CA LEU A 334 14.76 -5.72 4.66
C LEU A 334 13.84 -6.80 4.07
N ILE A 335 12.58 -6.81 4.46
CA ILE A 335 11.63 -7.87 4.10
C ILE A 335 10.89 -7.56 2.79
N ASN A 336 10.14 -6.46 2.72
CA ASN A 336 9.30 -6.14 1.57
C ASN A 336 10.14 -5.60 0.40
N ASP A 337 10.92 -4.53 0.64
CA ASP A 337 11.64 -3.82 -0.44
C ASP A 337 12.84 -4.62 -0.97
N THR A 338 13.41 -5.53 -0.18
CA THR A 338 14.60 -6.32 -0.57
C THR A 338 14.24 -7.79 -0.78
N LEU A 339 13.92 -8.53 0.29
CA LEU A 339 13.77 -9.98 0.21
C LEU A 339 12.59 -10.40 -0.67
N GLN A 340 11.40 -9.87 -0.43
CA GLN A 340 10.21 -10.17 -1.21
C GLN A 340 10.36 -9.65 -2.65
N ALA A 341 10.74 -8.39 -2.86
CA ALA A 341 10.96 -7.89 -4.22
C ALA A 341 11.90 -8.79 -5.04
N GLN A 342 12.96 -9.32 -4.44
CA GLN A 342 13.87 -10.28 -5.08
C GLN A 342 13.24 -11.66 -5.27
N ALA A 343 12.56 -12.20 -4.26
CA ALA A 343 11.90 -13.50 -4.32
C ALA A 343 10.78 -13.51 -5.38
N ALA A 344 9.98 -12.45 -5.47
CA ALA A 344 8.98 -12.27 -6.51
C ALA A 344 9.59 -12.17 -7.91
N ALA A 345 10.71 -11.46 -8.07
CA ALA A 345 11.40 -11.37 -9.36
C ALA A 345 11.93 -12.74 -9.82
N VAL A 346 12.54 -13.51 -8.93
CA VAL A 346 13.16 -14.81 -9.26
C VAL A 346 12.13 -15.93 -9.37
N LEU A 347 11.22 -16.06 -8.40
CA LEU A 347 10.30 -17.20 -8.31
C LEU A 347 9.02 -16.98 -9.09
N ASN A 348 8.53 -15.73 -9.17
CA ASN A 348 7.24 -15.42 -9.81
C ASN A 348 7.41 -14.72 -11.17
N GLY A 349 8.63 -14.33 -11.56
CA GLY A 349 8.88 -13.53 -12.77
C GLY A 349 8.36 -12.09 -12.68
N ALA A 350 8.24 -11.53 -11.47
CA ALA A 350 7.74 -10.17 -11.28
C ALA A 350 8.75 -9.11 -11.78
N GLY A 351 8.25 -8.03 -12.39
CA GLY A 351 9.07 -6.87 -12.82
C GLY A 351 9.46 -5.91 -11.68
N THR A 352 9.52 -6.39 -10.44
CA THR A 352 9.85 -5.58 -9.27
C THR A 352 11.36 -5.46 -9.10
N GLN A 353 11.85 -4.27 -8.74
CA GLN A 353 13.26 -4.05 -8.45
C GLN A 353 13.50 -4.08 -6.93
N ALA A 354 14.32 -5.02 -6.48
CA ALA A 354 14.74 -5.08 -5.08
C ALA A 354 15.66 -3.92 -4.72
N ALA A 355 15.57 -3.46 -3.46
CA ALA A 355 16.54 -2.54 -2.88
C ALA A 355 17.95 -3.18 -2.84
N SER A 356 19.00 -2.38 -2.69
CA SER A 356 20.38 -2.86 -2.82
C SER A 356 20.74 -3.96 -1.81
N PHE A 357 21.34 -5.05 -2.28
CA PHE A 357 21.92 -6.14 -1.48
C PHE A 357 23.13 -6.75 -2.20
N ALA A 358 23.92 -7.58 -1.52
CA ALA A 358 25.09 -8.22 -2.12
C ALA A 358 24.75 -9.54 -2.83
N ARG A 359 24.09 -10.47 -2.12
CA ARG A 359 23.62 -11.73 -2.70
C ARG A 359 22.50 -12.37 -1.88
N ILE A 360 21.76 -13.27 -2.51
CA ILE A 360 20.73 -14.10 -1.86
C ILE A 360 20.97 -15.58 -2.17
N GLU A 361 20.83 -16.44 -1.17
CA GLU A 361 21.04 -17.89 -1.25
C GLU A 361 19.82 -18.63 -0.69
N GLY A 362 19.50 -19.82 -1.22
CA GLY A 362 18.43 -20.67 -0.71
C GLY A 362 17.03 -20.36 -1.24
N LEU A 363 16.90 -19.53 -2.29
CA LEU A 363 15.62 -19.31 -2.98
C LEU A 363 15.13 -20.54 -3.75
N ASP A 364 16.05 -21.42 -4.16
CA ASP A 364 15.80 -22.69 -4.83
C ASP A 364 15.00 -23.70 -3.98
N HIS A 365 14.84 -23.43 -2.69
CA HIS A 365 13.98 -24.20 -1.81
C HIS A 365 12.49 -23.85 -1.89
N PHE A 366 12.11 -22.85 -2.68
CA PHE A 366 10.76 -22.33 -2.78
C PHE A 366 10.27 -22.34 -4.22
N ASP A 367 9.01 -22.71 -4.43
CA ASP A 367 8.38 -22.69 -5.76
C ASP A 367 7.79 -21.30 -6.10
N LYS A 368 7.37 -20.55 -5.07
CA LYS A 368 6.68 -19.26 -5.22
C LYS A 368 6.86 -18.40 -3.97
N ALA A 369 6.91 -17.08 -4.15
CA ALA A 369 6.77 -16.10 -3.08
C ALA A 369 5.37 -15.48 -3.09
N VAL A 370 4.69 -15.41 -1.95
CA VAL A 370 3.38 -14.76 -1.81
C VAL A 370 3.49 -13.69 -0.75
N ASP A 371 3.20 -12.45 -1.14
CA ASP A 371 3.07 -11.33 -0.22
C ASP A 371 1.59 -11.09 0.07
N ILE A 372 1.24 -11.07 1.35
CA ILE A 372 -0.12 -10.78 1.82
C ILE A 372 -0.02 -9.44 2.52
N ASP A 373 -0.32 -8.37 1.76
CA ASP A 373 -0.17 -7.01 2.22
C ASP A 373 -1.45 -6.45 2.86
N GLN A 374 -1.39 -5.18 3.29
CA GLN A 374 -2.51 -4.44 3.86
C GLN A 374 -3.18 -3.51 2.84
N SER A 375 -2.88 -3.70 1.54
CA SER A 375 -3.50 -2.87 0.52
C SER A 375 -4.99 -3.23 0.39
N PRO A 376 -5.86 -2.25 0.08
CA PRO A 376 -7.28 -2.55 -0.13
C PRO A 376 -7.45 -3.58 -1.25
N ILE A 377 -8.30 -4.59 -0.99
CA ILE A 377 -8.67 -5.66 -1.94
C ILE A 377 -9.09 -5.11 -3.31
N GLY A 378 -9.71 -3.95 -3.32
CA GLY A 378 -9.90 -3.16 -4.53
C GLY A 378 -10.27 -1.72 -4.22
N ARG A 379 -10.19 -0.87 -5.24
CA ARG A 379 -10.53 0.56 -5.15
C ARG A 379 -11.92 0.89 -5.68
N THR A 380 -12.70 -0.13 -6.06
CA THR A 380 -14.05 0.01 -6.62
C THR A 380 -15.03 -0.93 -5.92
N PRO A 381 -16.34 -0.62 -5.92
CA PRO A 381 -17.38 -1.49 -5.34
C PRO A 381 -17.52 -2.88 -5.98
N ARG A 382 -16.80 -3.14 -7.07
CA ARG A 382 -16.78 -4.41 -7.81
C ARG A 382 -15.91 -5.48 -7.14
N SER A 383 -14.88 -5.05 -6.41
CA SER A 383 -14.04 -5.96 -5.63
C SER A 383 -14.73 -6.26 -4.31
N ASN A 384 -15.07 -7.52 -4.10
CA ASN A 384 -15.69 -8.01 -2.87
C ASN A 384 -15.12 -9.40 -2.54
N PRO A 385 -15.41 -9.98 -1.37
CA PRO A 385 -14.86 -11.28 -0.99
C PRO A 385 -15.13 -12.38 -2.03
N ALA A 386 -16.33 -12.41 -2.62
CA ALA A 386 -16.71 -13.42 -3.61
C ALA A 386 -15.92 -13.29 -4.92
N THR A 387 -15.66 -12.08 -5.41
CA THR A 387 -14.86 -11.86 -6.62
C THR A 387 -13.37 -12.06 -6.37
N TYR A 388 -12.86 -11.64 -5.22
CA TYR A 388 -11.44 -11.74 -4.90
C TYR A 388 -10.98 -13.17 -4.66
N THR A 389 -11.79 -13.97 -3.95
CA THR A 389 -11.52 -15.39 -3.69
C THR A 389 -11.79 -16.29 -4.89
N GLY A 390 -12.42 -15.77 -5.94
CA GLY A 390 -12.85 -16.54 -7.10
C GLY A 390 -14.15 -17.35 -6.91
N LEU A 391 -14.74 -17.34 -5.72
CA LEU A 391 -16.00 -18.03 -5.39
C LEU A 391 -17.17 -17.62 -6.30
N PHE A 392 -17.16 -16.39 -6.79
CA PHE A 392 -18.26 -15.87 -7.59
C PHE A 392 -18.43 -16.58 -8.94
N THR A 393 -17.38 -17.16 -9.51
CA THR A 393 -17.48 -17.90 -10.78
C THR A 393 -18.32 -19.17 -10.65
N PRO A 394 -17.98 -20.14 -9.78
CA PRO A 394 -18.81 -21.33 -9.60
C PRO A 394 -20.22 -21.00 -9.12
N LEU A 395 -20.40 -19.90 -8.36
CA LEU A 395 -21.73 -19.44 -7.97
C LEU A 395 -22.59 -19.04 -9.18
N ARG A 396 -22.03 -18.28 -10.12
CA ARG A 396 -22.74 -17.90 -11.36
C ARG A 396 -23.04 -19.10 -12.25
N GLU A 397 -22.11 -20.06 -12.32
CA GLU A 397 -22.32 -21.30 -13.06
C GLU A 397 -23.49 -22.09 -12.46
N LEU A 398 -23.58 -22.19 -11.13
CA LEU A 398 -24.71 -22.81 -10.44
C LEU A 398 -26.05 -22.16 -10.81
N PHE A 399 -26.14 -20.83 -10.78
CA PHE A 399 -27.37 -20.10 -11.15
C PHE A 399 -27.75 -20.30 -12.63
N ALA A 400 -26.76 -20.45 -13.53
CA ALA A 400 -27.02 -20.76 -14.93
C ALA A 400 -27.57 -22.16 -15.16
N GLN A 401 -27.39 -23.10 -14.22
CA GLN A 401 -27.95 -24.46 -14.31
C GLN A 401 -29.39 -24.58 -13.79
N VAL A 402 -29.93 -23.55 -13.16
CA VAL A 402 -31.32 -23.53 -12.66
C VAL A 402 -32.29 -23.70 -13.83
N PRO A 403 -33.36 -24.52 -13.72
CA PRO A 403 -34.29 -24.79 -14.83
C PRO A 403 -34.86 -23.53 -15.48
N GLU A 404 -35.25 -22.54 -14.68
CA GLU A 404 -35.77 -21.25 -15.13
C GLU A 404 -34.72 -20.44 -15.89
N ALA A 405 -33.45 -20.49 -15.46
CA ALA A 405 -32.34 -19.84 -16.16
C ALA A 405 -32.09 -20.51 -17.51
N ARG A 406 -32.04 -21.85 -17.53
CA ARG A 406 -31.89 -22.64 -18.76
C ARG A 406 -33.03 -22.41 -19.75
N ALA A 407 -34.27 -22.36 -19.28
CA ALA A 407 -35.44 -22.08 -20.11
C ALA A 407 -35.40 -20.69 -20.76
N ARG A 408 -34.80 -19.71 -20.07
CA ARG A 408 -34.59 -18.34 -20.58
C ARG A 408 -33.29 -18.16 -21.37
N GLY A 409 -32.49 -19.22 -21.52
CA GLY A 409 -31.18 -19.16 -22.20
C GLY A 409 -30.14 -18.33 -21.43
N TYR A 410 -30.26 -18.21 -20.10
CA TYR A 410 -29.32 -17.46 -19.29
C TYR A 410 -28.07 -18.28 -18.98
N GLU A 411 -26.92 -17.75 -19.37
CA GLU A 411 -25.60 -18.29 -19.05
C GLU A 411 -24.99 -17.63 -17.82
N ALA A 412 -23.85 -18.13 -17.35
CA ALA A 412 -23.13 -17.56 -16.19
C ALA A 412 -22.77 -16.08 -16.36
N GLY A 413 -22.70 -15.57 -17.60
CA GLY A 413 -22.51 -14.16 -17.92
C GLY A 413 -23.67 -13.28 -17.46
N ARG A 414 -24.92 -13.76 -17.52
CA ARG A 414 -26.12 -13.03 -17.07
C ARG A 414 -26.03 -12.69 -15.58
N PHE A 415 -25.50 -13.61 -14.78
CA PHE A 415 -25.34 -13.44 -13.33
C PHE A 415 -24.06 -12.70 -12.94
N SER A 416 -23.29 -12.17 -13.90
CA SER A 416 -22.12 -11.34 -13.62
C SER A 416 -22.51 -9.87 -13.56
N PHE A 417 -22.35 -9.22 -12.41
CA PHE A 417 -22.52 -7.76 -12.32
C PHE A 417 -21.44 -6.98 -13.09
N ASN A 418 -20.37 -7.64 -13.54
CA ASN A 418 -19.31 -7.01 -14.33
C ASN A 418 -19.58 -6.98 -15.84
N VAL A 419 -20.58 -7.72 -16.33
CA VAL A 419 -20.84 -7.89 -17.76
C VAL A 419 -22.24 -7.37 -18.10
N ARG A 420 -22.39 -6.73 -19.26
CA ARG A 420 -23.70 -6.30 -19.77
C ARG A 420 -24.61 -7.50 -19.97
N GLY A 421 -25.90 -7.31 -19.71
CA GLY A 421 -26.92 -8.34 -19.86
C GLY A 421 -27.84 -8.41 -18.66
N GLY A 422 -27.34 -8.91 -17.52
CA GLY A 422 -28.16 -9.08 -16.30
C GLY A 422 -27.92 -8.03 -15.21
N ARG A 423 -26.82 -7.27 -15.28
CA ARG A 423 -26.54 -6.18 -14.34
C ARG A 423 -27.55 -5.04 -14.47
N CYS A 424 -27.64 -4.20 -13.45
CA CYS A 424 -28.31 -2.92 -13.54
C CYS A 424 -27.45 -1.95 -14.39
N GLU A 425 -28.01 -1.41 -15.47
CA GLU A 425 -27.26 -0.50 -16.36
C GLU A 425 -27.13 0.92 -15.79
N ALA A 426 -27.97 1.33 -14.83
CA ALA A 426 -27.89 2.66 -14.22
C ALA A 426 -26.63 2.83 -13.34
N CYS A 427 -26.24 1.80 -12.61
CA CYS A 427 -25.00 1.77 -11.82
C CYS A 427 -23.90 0.89 -12.44
N GLU A 428 -24.13 0.40 -13.67
CA GLU A 428 -23.27 -0.54 -14.37
C GLU A 428 -22.86 -1.78 -13.56
N GLY A 429 -23.71 -2.21 -12.62
CA GLY A 429 -23.49 -3.35 -11.73
C GLY A 429 -22.76 -3.05 -10.42
N ASP A 430 -22.39 -1.80 -10.16
CA ASP A 430 -21.72 -1.42 -8.90
C ASP A 430 -22.69 -1.47 -7.70
N GLY A 431 -24.00 -1.31 -7.95
CA GLY A 431 -25.05 -1.21 -6.93
C GLY A 431 -25.08 0.14 -6.21
N MET A 432 -24.01 0.91 -6.33
CA MET A 432 -23.83 2.23 -5.74
C MET A 432 -23.50 3.24 -6.83
N ILE A 433 -23.83 4.51 -6.60
CA ILE A 433 -23.43 5.66 -7.42
C ILE A 433 -22.42 6.47 -6.62
N LYS A 434 -21.29 6.80 -7.23
CA LYS A 434 -20.28 7.67 -6.65
C LYS A 434 -20.72 9.13 -6.79
N VAL A 435 -20.82 9.84 -5.67
CA VAL A 435 -21.09 11.28 -5.62
C VAL A 435 -19.78 11.99 -5.29
N GLU A 436 -19.32 12.81 -6.24
CA GLU A 436 -18.10 13.60 -6.08
C GLU A 436 -18.34 14.79 -5.15
N MET A 437 -17.46 14.95 -4.16
CA MET A 437 -17.55 16.01 -3.16
C MET A 437 -16.31 16.90 -3.26
N HIS A 438 -16.50 18.23 -3.27
CA HIS A 438 -15.39 19.15 -3.49
C HIS A 438 -14.39 19.25 -2.33
N PHE A 439 -14.87 19.11 -1.08
CA PHE A 439 -14.05 19.31 0.13
C PHE A 439 -14.14 18.14 1.13
N LEU A 440 -15.04 17.20 0.88
CA LEU A 440 -15.20 15.99 1.68
C LEU A 440 -14.77 14.79 0.84
N PRO A 441 -14.42 13.65 1.46
CA PRO A 441 -14.22 12.42 0.72
C PRO A 441 -15.48 12.08 -0.12
N ASP A 442 -15.26 11.58 -1.33
CA ASP A 442 -16.34 11.09 -2.19
C ASP A 442 -17.18 10.05 -1.45
N MET A 443 -18.50 10.09 -1.68
CA MET A 443 -19.44 9.18 -1.03
C MET A 443 -20.11 8.26 -2.04
N TYR A 444 -20.51 7.09 -1.58
CA TYR A 444 -21.27 6.13 -2.37
C TYR A 444 -22.71 6.08 -1.85
N VAL A 445 -23.67 6.29 -2.73
CA VAL A 445 -25.11 6.15 -2.42
C VAL A 445 -25.68 4.92 -3.12
N PRO A 446 -26.64 4.21 -2.50
CA PRO A 446 -27.37 3.15 -3.20
C PRO A 446 -27.96 3.66 -4.51
N CYS A 447 -27.86 2.85 -5.57
CA CYS A 447 -28.45 3.19 -6.85
C CYS A 447 -29.98 3.23 -6.75
N ASP A 448 -30.59 4.33 -7.19
CA ASP A 448 -32.05 4.52 -7.11
C ASP A 448 -32.86 3.53 -7.97
N VAL A 449 -32.22 2.87 -8.95
CA VAL A 449 -32.90 1.95 -9.88
C VAL A 449 -32.90 0.51 -9.37
N CYS A 450 -31.78 0.02 -8.85
CA CYS A 450 -31.67 -1.36 -8.33
C CYS A 450 -31.69 -1.44 -6.80
N HIS A 451 -31.71 -0.29 -6.11
CA HIS A 451 -31.65 -0.19 -4.65
C HIS A 451 -30.51 -1.01 -4.02
N GLY A 452 -29.33 -0.97 -4.64
CA GLY A 452 -28.16 -1.73 -4.17
C GLY A 452 -28.03 -3.15 -4.71
N LYS A 453 -29.07 -3.72 -5.34
CA LYS A 453 -29.09 -5.13 -5.76
C LYS A 453 -28.18 -5.49 -6.94
N ARG A 454 -27.55 -4.51 -7.60
CA ARG A 454 -26.60 -4.67 -8.72
C ARG A 454 -27.14 -5.29 -10.02
N TYR A 455 -28.34 -5.87 -10.02
CA TYR A 455 -28.95 -6.55 -11.17
C TYR A 455 -30.26 -5.89 -11.61
N ASN A 456 -30.65 -6.16 -12.86
CA ASN A 456 -32.00 -5.85 -13.33
C ASN A 456 -33.03 -6.84 -12.78
N ARG A 457 -34.30 -6.46 -12.86
CA ARG A 457 -35.41 -7.21 -12.29
C ARG A 457 -35.50 -8.63 -12.84
N GLU A 458 -35.30 -8.80 -14.14
CA GLU A 458 -35.45 -10.08 -14.85
C GLU A 458 -34.40 -11.11 -14.41
N THR A 459 -33.21 -10.65 -14.03
CA THR A 459 -32.14 -11.53 -13.53
C THR A 459 -32.42 -11.97 -12.10
N LEU A 460 -33.04 -11.11 -11.29
CA LEU A 460 -33.39 -11.40 -9.89
C LEU A 460 -34.60 -12.36 -9.77
N GLU A 461 -35.32 -12.63 -10.85
CA GLU A 461 -36.40 -13.64 -10.87
C GLU A 461 -35.87 -15.08 -10.83
N ILE A 462 -34.58 -15.30 -11.11
CA ILE A 462 -33.97 -16.62 -11.02
C ILE A 462 -33.56 -16.87 -9.57
N HIS A 463 -34.12 -17.94 -9.00
CA HIS A 463 -33.88 -18.33 -7.62
C HIS A 463 -33.18 -19.69 -7.56
N TYR A 464 -32.19 -19.79 -6.69
CA TYR A 464 -31.63 -21.05 -6.24
C TYR A 464 -31.97 -21.23 -4.76
N LYS A 465 -32.67 -22.33 -4.41
CA LYS A 465 -33.18 -22.58 -3.05
C LYS A 465 -33.97 -21.39 -2.44
N GLY A 466 -34.75 -20.69 -3.27
CA GLY A 466 -35.55 -19.54 -2.83
C GLY A 466 -34.80 -18.21 -2.74
N HIS A 467 -33.51 -18.17 -3.10
CA HIS A 467 -32.69 -16.96 -3.07
C HIS A 467 -32.24 -16.55 -4.47
N SER A 468 -32.39 -15.27 -4.80
CA SER A 468 -31.79 -14.68 -6.00
C SER A 468 -30.28 -14.55 -5.84
N ILE A 469 -29.58 -14.24 -6.94
CA ILE A 469 -28.12 -14.01 -6.90
C ILE A 469 -27.74 -12.82 -6.00
N SER A 470 -28.61 -11.79 -5.88
CA SER A 470 -28.38 -10.67 -4.96
C SER A 470 -28.52 -11.12 -3.52
N ASP A 471 -29.54 -11.91 -3.20
CA ASP A 471 -29.77 -12.39 -1.83
C ASP A 471 -28.58 -13.24 -1.35
N VAL A 472 -28.03 -14.10 -2.22
CA VAL A 472 -26.83 -14.89 -1.89
C VAL A 472 -25.59 -14.01 -1.68
N LEU A 473 -25.44 -12.93 -2.44
CA LEU A 473 -24.34 -11.97 -2.25
C LEU A 473 -24.50 -11.11 -0.98
N GLU A 474 -25.72 -10.98 -0.45
CA GLU A 474 -26.02 -10.29 0.81
C GLU A 474 -25.86 -11.21 2.04
N MET A 475 -25.77 -12.53 1.84
CA MET A 475 -25.54 -13.48 2.94
C MET A 475 -24.17 -13.26 3.58
N THR A 476 -24.10 -13.52 4.89
CA THR A 476 -22.81 -13.63 5.57
C THR A 476 -22.09 -14.91 5.12
N VAL A 477 -20.76 -14.92 5.21
CA VAL A 477 -19.95 -16.12 4.89
C VAL A 477 -20.31 -17.32 5.78
N GLU A 478 -20.78 -17.08 7.00
CA GLU A 478 -21.26 -18.14 7.90
C GLU A 478 -22.60 -18.72 7.44
N SER A 479 -23.47 -17.88 6.85
CA SER A 479 -24.80 -18.30 6.39
C SER A 479 -24.80 -18.93 4.99
N ALA A 480 -23.84 -18.56 4.14
CA ALA A 480 -23.67 -19.02 2.76
C ALA A 480 -23.03 -20.42 2.71
#